data_AF-A0A6G3RXX5-F1
#
_entry.id   AF-A0A6G3RXX5-F1
#
_cell.length_a   1.000
_cell.length_b   1.000
_cell.length_c   1.000
_cell.angle_alpha   90.00
_cell.angle_beta   90.00
_cell.angle_gamma   90.00
#
_symmetry.space_group_name_H-M   'P 1'
#
loop_
_entity.id
_entity.type
_entity.pdbx_description
1 polymer ?
#
loop_
_entity_poly.entity_id
_entity_poly.type
_entity_poly.pdbx_seq_one_letter_code
_entity_poly.pdbx_strand_id
1 'polypeptide(L)'
;DKDTNAAALGLALAGTPDGAPRDGERSFAYLHLGTGLGAGLVLGGALYRGARTGAGEFGHQVIQLDGPQCDCGNRGCIEALCLA
;
A
#
# COMPACT_ATOMS: atom_id res chain seq x y z
N ASP A 1 -8.53 10.80 1.89
CA ASP A 1 -7.26 10.11 1.54
C ASP A 1 -7.30 8.73 2.20
N LYS A 2 -6.42 7.80 1.82
CA LYS A 2 -6.36 6.46 2.42
C LYS A 2 -5.52 6.46 3.70
N ASP A 3 -5.89 5.63 4.66
CA ASP A 3 -5.13 5.37 5.90
C ASP A 3 -3.68 4.95 5.62
N THR A 4 -3.50 4.06 4.64
CA THR A 4 -2.21 3.60 4.13
C THR A 4 -1.37 4.72 3.53
N ASN A 5 -2.00 5.70 2.86
CA ASN A 5 -1.32 6.90 2.36
C ASN A 5 -0.85 7.79 3.51
N ALA A 6 -1.67 7.96 4.56
CA ALA A 6 -1.29 8.73 5.74
C ALA A 6 -0.10 8.08 6.48
N ALA A 7 -0.13 6.76 6.66
CA ALA A 7 0.97 6.01 7.26
C ALA A 7 2.26 6.11 6.42
N ALA A 8 2.17 5.94 5.10
CA ALA A 8 3.31 6.08 4.19
C ALA A 8 3.90 7.50 4.22
N LEU A 9 3.05 8.53 4.25
CA LEU A 9 3.50 9.92 4.40
C LEU A 9 4.18 10.15 5.75
N GLY A 10 3.63 9.61 6.83
CA GLY A 10 4.25 9.65 8.15
C GLY A 10 5.66 9.07 8.14
N LEU A 11 5.86 7.91 7.51
CA LEU A 11 7.17 7.28 7.35
C LEU A 11 8.12 8.07 6.43
N ALA A 12 7.59 8.76 5.41
CA ALA A 12 8.40 9.61 4.56
C ALA A 12 8.92 10.84 5.31
N LEU A 13 8.09 11.41 6.20
CA LEU A 13 8.43 12.56 7.02
C LEU A 13 9.32 12.19 8.23
N ALA A 14 9.14 10.98 8.79
CA ALA A 14 9.77 10.56 10.04
C ALA A 14 11.29 10.27 9.98
N GLY A 15 11.98 10.60 8.88
CA GLY A 15 13.43 10.37 8.81
C GLY A 15 13.80 8.88 8.77
N THR A 16 15.08 8.55 8.85
CA THR A 16 15.50 7.18 9.23
C THR A 16 15.37 6.95 10.75
N PRO A 17 15.34 5.70 11.24
CA PRO A 17 15.28 5.40 12.69
C PRO A 17 16.39 6.06 13.52
N ASP A 18 17.52 6.39 12.89
CA ASP A 18 18.68 7.12 13.42
C ASP A 18 18.56 8.66 13.29
N GLY A 19 17.40 9.17 12.86
CA GLY A 19 17.11 10.61 12.80
C GLY A 19 17.82 11.35 11.66
N ALA A 20 18.50 10.64 10.75
CA ALA A 20 19.14 11.27 9.61
C ALA A 20 18.08 11.77 8.60
N PRO A 21 18.26 12.97 8.02
CA PRO A 21 17.49 13.42 6.88
C PRO A 21 17.54 12.36 5.78
N ARG A 22 16.37 11.94 5.29
CA ARG A 22 16.34 11.02 4.16
C ARG A 22 16.64 11.82 2.90
N ASP A 23 17.75 11.52 2.22
CA ASP A 23 18.00 12.03 0.87
C ASP A 23 16.73 11.89 0.03
N GLY A 24 16.34 12.97 -0.64
CA GLY A 24 15.00 13.23 -1.20
C GLY A 24 14.54 12.33 -2.34
N GLU A 25 15.15 11.16 -2.55
CA GLU A 25 14.93 10.30 -3.72
C GLU A 25 14.56 8.85 -3.35
N ARG A 26 13.97 8.62 -2.16
CA ARG A 26 13.58 7.26 -1.76
C ARG A 26 12.21 6.86 -2.25
N SER A 27 12.13 5.65 -2.80
CA SER A 27 10.89 4.99 -3.16
C SER A 27 10.65 3.80 -2.24
N PHE A 28 9.45 3.70 -1.66
CA PHE A 28 9.05 2.59 -0.82
C PHE A 28 7.53 2.36 -0.86
N ALA A 29 7.12 1.17 -0.46
CA ALA A 29 5.72 0.84 -0.19
C ALA A 29 5.55 0.56 1.32
N TYR A 30 4.61 1.25 1.95
CA TYR A 30 4.08 0.85 3.24
C TYR A 30 2.99 -0.20 3.00
N LEU A 31 3.12 -1.38 3.59
CA LEU A 31 2.09 -2.42 3.56
C LEU A 31 1.39 -2.48 4.91
N HIS A 32 0.08 -2.32 4.91
CA HIS A 32 -0.77 -2.56 6.06
C HIS A 32 -1.35 -3.97 5.96
N LEU A 33 -1.14 -4.77 7.00
CA LEU A 33 -1.78 -6.08 7.18
C LEU A 33 -2.50 -6.03 8.53
N GLY A 34 -3.83 -6.07 8.50
CA GLY A 34 -4.68 -5.95 9.67
C GLY A 34 -6.07 -6.52 9.39
N THR A 35 -7.12 -5.73 9.60
CA THR A 35 -8.48 -6.10 9.18
C THR A 35 -8.62 -6.24 7.66
N GLY A 36 -7.67 -5.67 6.90
CA GLY A 36 -7.52 -5.85 5.47
C GLY A 36 -6.04 -5.70 5.06
N LEU A 37 -5.80 -5.68 3.76
CA LEU A 37 -4.50 -5.59 3.13
C LEU A 37 -4.45 -4.40 2.17
N GLY A 38 -3.67 -3.38 2.53
CA GLY A 38 -3.56 -2.15 1.75
C GLY A 38 -2.12 -1.66 1.64
N ALA A 39 -1.88 -0.77 0.67
CA ALA A 39 -0.56 -0.17 0.49
C ALA A 39 -0.62 1.34 0.28
N GLY A 40 0.37 2.04 0.85
CA GLY A 40 0.67 3.43 0.55
C GLY A 40 2.02 3.51 -0.15
N LEU A 41 2.11 4.26 -1.25
CA LEU A 41 3.31 4.31 -2.09
C LEU A 41 4.00 5.66 -1.99
N VAL A 42 5.30 5.66 -1.74
CA VAL A 42 6.16 6.85 -1.86
C VAL A 42 7.11 6.57 -3.02
N LEU A 43 7.12 7.44 -4.03
CA LEU A 43 7.98 7.31 -5.22
C LEU A 43 8.77 8.60 -5.38
N GLY A 44 10.10 8.50 -5.45
CA GLY A 44 10.97 9.68 -5.55
C GLY A 44 10.76 10.68 -4.42
N GLY A 45 10.61 10.18 -3.18
CA GLY A 45 10.39 11.01 -1.99
C GLY A 45 8.98 11.57 -1.81
N ALA A 46 8.07 11.40 -2.78
CA ALA A 46 6.71 11.94 -2.72
C ALA A 46 5.64 10.84 -2.62
N LEU A 47 4.60 11.10 -1.83
CA LEU A 47 3.43 10.23 -1.74
C LEU A 47 2.73 10.14 -3.11
N TYR A 48 2.67 8.94 -3.67
CA TYR A 48 2.04 8.63 -4.94
C TYR A 48 0.63 8.07 -4.72
N ARG A 49 -0.37 8.83 -5.16
CA ARG A 49 -1.79 8.48 -5.06
C ARG A 49 -2.37 7.85 -6.33
N GLY A 50 -1.65 7.96 -7.45
CA GLY A 50 -2.15 7.62 -8.78
C GLY A 50 -3.21 8.60 -9.30
N ALA A 51 -3.57 8.46 -10.59
CA ALA A 51 -4.43 9.41 -11.31
C ALA A 51 -5.83 9.60 -10.70
N ARG A 52 -6.32 8.60 -9.96
CA ARG A 52 -7.66 8.59 -9.33
C ARG A 52 -7.61 8.25 -7.84
N THR A 53 -6.50 8.58 -7.18
CA THR A 53 -6.29 8.32 -5.73
C THR A 53 -6.37 6.85 -5.28
N GLY A 54 -6.41 5.90 -6.21
CA GLY A 54 -6.50 4.45 -5.94
C GLY A 54 -5.18 3.69 -6.09
N ALA A 55 -4.03 4.37 -6.14
CA ALA A 55 -2.76 3.65 -6.13
C ALA A 55 -2.58 2.91 -4.79
N GLY A 56 -2.13 1.66 -4.83
CA GLY A 56 -1.91 0.85 -3.64
C GLY A 56 -3.15 0.12 -3.09
N GLU A 57 -4.18 -0.10 -3.91
CA GLU A 57 -5.23 -1.12 -3.64
C GLU A 57 -4.65 -2.54 -3.77
N PHE A 58 -3.58 -2.81 -3.01
CA PHE A 58 -2.74 -4.00 -3.17
C PHE A 58 -3.47 -5.28 -2.75
N GLY A 59 -4.34 -5.22 -1.74
CA GLY A 59 -5.20 -6.33 -1.33
C GLY A 59 -6.07 -6.88 -2.45
N HIS A 60 -6.53 -6.03 -3.37
CA HIS A 60 -7.43 -6.42 -4.46
C HIS A 60 -6.71 -6.75 -5.77
N GLN A 61 -5.38 -6.78 -5.78
CA GLN A 61 -4.64 -7.26 -6.94
C GLN A 61 -4.92 -8.75 -7.13
N VAL A 62 -5.43 -9.13 -8.30
CA VAL A 62 -5.69 -10.55 -8.63
C VAL A 62 -4.36 -11.24 -8.94
N ILE A 63 -4.06 -12.30 -8.19
CA ILE A 63 -2.86 -13.14 -8.39
C ILE A 63 -3.18 -14.61 -8.64
N GLN A 64 -4.44 -15.03 -8.45
CA GLN A 64 -4.92 -16.37 -8.76
C GLN A 64 -6.30 -16.30 -9.43
N LEU A 65 -6.37 -16.50 -10.76
CA LEU A 65 -7.60 -16.25 -11.53
C LEU A 65 -8.79 -17.15 -11.11
N ASP A 66 -8.50 -18.38 -10.68
CA ASP A 66 -9.44 -19.37 -10.16
C ASP A 66 -9.52 -19.39 -8.62
N GLY A 67 -9.05 -18.32 -7.98
CA GLY A 67 -9.00 -18.21 -6.52
C GLY A 67 -10.36 -17.99 -5.83
N PRO A 68 -10.33 -17.85 -4.49
CA PRO A 68 -11.53 -17.57 -3.69
C PRO A 68 -12.18 -16.25 -4.08
N GLN A 69 -13.48 -16.10 -3.79
CA GLN A 69 -14.16 -14.81 -3.96
C GLN A 69 -13.57 -13.79 -2.98
N CYS A 70 -13.35 -12.58 -3.46
CA CYS A 70 -13.02 -11.42 -2.64
C CYS A 70 -14.28 -10.55 -2.51
N ASP A 71 -14.45 -9.89 -1.36
CA ASP A 71 -15.58 -8.99 -1.10
C ASP A 71 -15.64 -7.80 -2.07
N CYS A 72 -14.52 -7.48 -2.75
CA CYS A 72 -14.51 -6.47 -3.81
C CYS A 72 -15.22 -6.93 -5.11
N GLY A 73 -15.63 -8.21 -5.20
CA GLY A 73 -16.33 -8.81 -6.33
C GLY A 73 -15.45 -9.61 -7.29
N ASN A 74 -14.12 -9.49 -7.18
CA ASN A 74 -13.17 -10.29 -7.97
C ASN A 74 -12.90 -11.68 -7.37
N ARG A 75 -12.06 -12.48 -8.03
CA ARG A 75 -11.53 -13.76 -7.53
C ARG A 75 -10.01 -13.74 -7.41
N GLY A 76 -9.50 -14.39 -6.36
CA GLY A 76 -8.08 -14.56 -6.04
C GLY A 76 -7.29 -13.26 -5.92
N CYS A 77 -7.92 -12.26 -5.30
CA CYS A 77 -7.24 -11.12 -4.74
C CYS A 77 -6.27 -11.57 -3.63
N ILE A 78 -5.14 -10.87 -3.48
CA ILE A 78 -4.14 -11.16 -2.42
C ILE A 78 -4.80 -11.22 -1.04
N GLU A 79 -5.67 -10.27 -0.72
CA GLU A 79 -6.38 -10.22 0.56
C GLU A 79 -7.21 -11.50 0.80
N ALA A 80 -7.97 -11.95 -0.20
CA ALA A 80 -8.78 -13.17 -0.10
C ALA A 80 -7.95 -14.46 -0.02
N LEU A 81 -6.66 -14.41 -0.34
CA LEU A 81 -5.75 -15.54 -0.23
C LEU A 81 -4.96 -15.55 1.09
N CYS A 82 -4.71 -14.37 1.67
CA CYS A 82 -3.83 -14.22 2.83
C CYS A 82 -4.57 -13.92 4.14
N LEU A 83 -5.77 -13.35 4.08
CA LEU A 83 -6.53 -12.87 5.24
C LEU A 83 -7.92 -13.51 5.37
N ALA A 84 -8.28 -14.44 4.48
CA ALA A 84 -9.54 -15.19 4.53
C ALA A 84 -9.42 -16.48 5.36
#